data_AF-A0A915DZ25-F1
#
_entry.id   AF-A0A915DZ25-F1
#
_cell.length_a   1.000
_cell.length_b   1.000
_cell.length_c   1.000
_cell.angle_alpha   90.00
_cell.angle_beta   90.00
_cell.angle_gamma   90.00
#
_symmetry.space_group_name_H-M   'P 1'
#
loop_
_entity.id
_entity.type
_entity.pdbx_description
1 polymer ?
#
loop_
_entity_poly.entity_id
_entity_poly.type
_entity_poly.pdbx_seq_one_letter_code
_entity_poly.pdbx_strand_id
1 'polypeptide(L)'
;MSGALRRLIGPANTRLRTALDVLPRNFSLAADPTLAEIEDSLLVVNNHLNKISKIVESMESYQSEWLQLIITASKDKAAAEEKLFEEFSTSNNFVENIGEANEAIAMLTSLKEEKLIQMKRVNPSIPANPEYSATVTLPKLELMKFGGNPVEWEPFWDQFSAAVDSKNLPPVQKLAYLNSCLTDNALAKVRGYAVVERNYTTVVDVLKKSFGNKAVATSLLHSQLRDLKAGNGDTKALRLFNNELERILLQMSQLGEDSNSPLL
;
A
#
# COMPACT_ATOMS: atom_id res chain seq x y z
N MET A 1 -35.82 -5.60 16.16
CA MET A 1 -35.46 -4.66 15.06
C MET A 1 -33.96 -4.73 14.76
N SER A 2 -33.10 -4.98 15.76
CA SER A 2 -31.63 -5.14 15.62
C SER A 2 -31.12 -6.45 14.99
N GLY A 3 -31.97 -7.27 14.37
CA GLY A 3 -31.58 -8.63 13.94
C GLY A 3 -30.36 -8.65 13.00
N ALA A 4 -30.24 -7.65 12.12
CA ALA A 4 -29.10 -7.48 11.23
C ALA A 4 -27.82 -7.06 11.99
N LEU A 5 -27.94 -6.09 12.91
CA LEU A 5 -26.82 -5.60 13.72
C LEU A 5 -26.20 -6.71 14.57
N ARG A 6 -27.02 -7.55 15.20
CA ARG A 6 -26.54 -8.72 15.98
C ARG A 6 -25.70 -9.70 15.15
N ARG A 7 -26.06 -9.89 13.87
CA ARG A 7 -25.29 -10.75 12.95
C ARG A 7 -23.96 -10.13 12.52
N LEU A 8 -23.81 -8.81 12.61
CA LEU A 8 -22.57 -8.10 12.32
C LEU A 8 -21.66 -7.99 13.56
N ILE A 9 -22.23 -7.73 14.73
CA ILE A 9 -21.48 -7.55 15.98
C ILE A 9 -20.77 -8.84 16.38
N GLY A 10 -21.43 -10.01 16.28
CA GLY A 10 -20.82 -11.28 16.68
C GLY A 10 -19.46 -11.55 16.01
N PRO A 11 -19.39 -11.62 14.68
CA PRO A 11 -18.13 -11.81 13.96
C PRO A 11 -17.11 -10.69 14.20
N ALA A 12 -17.55 -9.43 14.32
CA ALA A 12 -16.65 -8.31 14.61
C ALA A 12 -16.01 -8.45 16.00
N ASN A 13 -16.81 -8.82 17.01
CA ASN A 13 -16.36 -9.06 18.37
C ASN A 13 -15.37 -10.23 18.45
N THR A 14 -15.60 -11.33 17.72
CA THR A 14 -14.63 -12.43 17.62
C THR A 14 -13.31 -11.95 17.03
N ARG A 15 -13.33 -11.15 15.95
CA ARG A 15 -12.12 -10.60 15.33
C ARG A 15 -11.39 -9.64 16.28
N LEU A 16 -12.13 -8.84 17.05
CA LEU A 16 -11.57 -7.95 18.06
C LEU A 16 -10.82 -8.75 19.12
N ARG A 17 -11.46 -9.79 19.67
CA ARG A 17 -10.83 -10.65 20.67
C ARG A 17 -9.57 -11.31 20.15
N THR A 18 -9.62 -11.89 18.95
CA THR A 18 -8.43 -12.45 18.31
C THR A 18 -7.33 -11.40 18.11
N ALA A 19 -7.68 -10.15 17.80
CA ALA A 19 -6.69 -9.08 17.63
C ALA A 19 -6.04 -8.65 18.96
N LEU A 20 -6.78 -8.69 20.07
CA LEU A 20 -6.28 -8.43 21.41
C LEU A 20 -5.39 -9.58 21.91
N ASP A 21 -5.78 -10.83 21.68
CA ASP A 21 -5.03 -12.01 22.14
C ASP A 21 -3.63 -12.12 21.49
N VAL A 22 -3.46 -11.58 20.28
CA VAL A 22 -2.17 -11.57 19.57
C VAL A 22 -1.29 -10.36 19.89
N LEU A 23 -1.70 -9.48 20.81
CA LEU A 23 -0.86 -8.35 21.21
C LEU A 23 0.42 -8.86 21.90
N PRO A 24 1.60 -8.35 21.50
CA PRO A 24 2.83 -8.62 22.21
C PRO A 24 2.71 -8.28 23.70
N ARG A 25 3.12 -9.22 24.57
CA ARG A 25 3.15 -8.99 26.03
C ARG A 25 4.18 -7.94 26.45
N ASN A 26 5.17 -7.67 25.60
CA ASN A 26 6.20 -6.67 25.86
C ASN A 26 6.60 -5.97 24.55
N PHE A 27 6.59 -4.64 24.57
CA PHE A 27 7.04 -3.78 23.47
C PHE A 27 8.39 -3.09 23.77
N SER A 28 9.03 -3.44 24.88
CA SER A 28 10.32 -2.91 25.30
C SER A 28 11.41 -3.27 24.31
N LEU A 29 12.23 -2.28 23.99
CA LEU A 29 13.46 -2.45 23.23
C LEU A 29 14.66 -2.64 24.18
N ALA A 30 15.82 -2.97 23.62
CA ALA A 30 17.10 -2.93 24.33
C ALA A 30 17.42 -1.50 24.80
N ALA A 31 18.37 -1.34 25.73
CA ALA A 31 18.73 -0.03 26.30
C ALA A 31 19.22 0.98 25.24
N ASP A 32 19.94 0.51 24.21
CA ASP A 32 20.43 1.30 23.09
C ASP A 32 19.97 0.67 21.75
N PRO A 33 18.72 0.88 21.34
CA PRO A 33 18.19 0.26 20.14
C PRO A 33 18.71 0.94 18.87
N THR A 34 18.99 0.14 17.86
CA THR A 34 19.32 0.62 16.51
C THR A 34 18.11 1.24 15.83
N LEU A 35 18.33 2.07 14.81
CA LEU A 35 17.24 2.68 14.03
C LEU A 35 16.30 1.61 13.42
N ALA A 36 16.87 0.53 12.90
CA ALA A 36 16.09 -0.58 12.33
C ALA A 36 15.20 -1.27 13.37
N GLU A 37 15.70 -1.50 14.60
CA GLU A 37 14.90 -2.09 15.68
C GLU A 37 13.75 -1.16 16.12
N ILE A 38 13.97 0.16 16.11
CA ILE A 38 12.91 1.14 16.39
C ILE A 38 11.86 1.14 15.27
N GLU A 39 12.29 1.12 14.00
CA GLU A 39 11.41 1.09 12.83
C GLU A 39 10.55 -0.18 12.77
N ASP A 40 11.16 -1.36 12.97
CA ASP A 40 10.45 -2.64 13.03
C ASP A 40 9.43 -2.66 14.16
N SER A 41 9.81 -2.14 15.33
CA SER A 41 8.89 -2.05 16.46
C SER A 41 7.74 -1.08 16.23
N LEU A 42 8.00 0.08 15.61
CA LEU A 42 6.98 1.02 15.17
C LEU A 42 6.03 0.41 14.15
N LEU A 43 6.54 -0.39 13.21
CA LEU A 43 5.72 -1.09 12.22
C LEU A 43 4.74 -2.05 12.91
N VAL A 44 5.23 -2.86 13.86
CA VAL A 44 4.38 -3.77 14.65
C VAL A 44 3.32 -3.00 15.43
N VAL A 45 3.71 -1.96 16.17
CA VAL A 45 2.77 -1.12 16.95
C VAL A 45 1.70 -0.50 16.06
N ASN A 46 2.09 0.10 14.93
CA ASN A 46 1.16 0.73 14.00
C ASN A 46 0.20 -0.28 13.35
N ASN A 47 0.67 -1.48 13.01
CA ASN A 47 -0.18 -2.53 12.44
C ASN A 47 -1.25 -2.99 13.42
N HIS A 48 -0.88 -3.21 14.69
CA HIS A 48 -1.85 -3.57 15.73
C HIS A 48 -2.83 -2.42 16.02
N LEU A 49 -2.32 -1.19 16.15
CA LEU A 49 -3.12 0.01 16.39
C LEU A 49 -4.18 0.18 15.30
N ASN A 50 -3.78 0.12 14.03
CA ASN A 50 -4.70 0.25 12.90
C ASN A 50 -5.74 -0.87 12.85
N LYS A 51 -5.32 -2.12 13.09
CA LYS A 51 -6.21 -3.27 13.03
C LYS A 51 -7.27 -3.20 14.13
N ILE A 52 -6.88 -2.88 15.36
CA ILE A 52 -7.81 -2.80 16.49
C ILE A 52 -8.73 -1.59 16.32
N SER A 53 -8.19 -0.41 15.98
CA SER A 53 -8.98 0.82 15.78
C SER A 53 -10.09 0.62 14.75
N LYS A 54 -9.78 0.04 13.59
CA LYS A 54 -10.79 -0.21 12.54
C LYS A 54 -11.92 -1.15 12.99
N ILE A 55 -11.60 -2.16 13.80
CA ILE A 55 -12.61 -3.09 14.32
C ILE A 55 -13.47 -2.37 15.36
N VAL A 56 -12.86 -1.62 16.28
CA VAL A 56 -13.55 -0.82 17.30
C VAL A 56 -14.49 0.21 16.66
N GLU A 57 -14.02 0.99 15.70
CA GLU A 57 -14.84 1.98 14.96
C GLU A 57 -16.09 1.33 14.35
N SER A 58 -15.93 0.15 13.75
CA SER A 58 -17.06 -0.59 13.17
C SER A 58 -18.04 -1.06 14.26
N MET A 59 -17.53 -1.57 15.38
CA MET A 59 -18.35 -2.05 16.49
C MET A 59 -19.08 -0.93 17.22
N GLU A 60 -18.43 0.21 17.43
CA GLU A 60 -19.03 1.42 18.00
C GLU A 60 -20.11 1.99 17.06
N SER A 61 -19.90 1.95 15.74
CA SER A 61 -20.95 2.28 14.77
C SER A 61 -22.18 1.38 14.94
N TYR A 62 -22.00 0.06 14.99
CA TYR A 62 -23.13 -0.87 15.16
C TYR A 62 -23.84 -0.68 16.51
N GLN A 63 -23.09 -0.43 17.58
CA GLN A 63 -23.64 -0.12 18.89
C GLN A 63 -24.47 1.16 18.84
N SER A 64 -23.93 2.23 18.25
CA SER A 64 -24.63 3.51 18.08
C SER A 64 -25.91 3.34 17.27
N GLU A 65 -25.86 2.63 16.13
CA GLU A 65 -27.03 2.32 15.32
C GLU A 65 -28.11 1.55 16.10
N TRP A 66 -27.72 0.60 16.95
CA TRP A 66 -28.67 -0.13 17.79
C TRP A 66 -29.32 0.80 18.83
N LEU A 67 -28.52 1.62 19.51
CA LEU A 67 -29.05 2.59 20.48
C LEU A 67 -30.01 3.59 19.80
N GLN A 68 -29.73 4.02 18.57
CA GLN A 68 -30.64 4.86 17.78
C GLN A 68 -31.97 4.14 17.46
N LEU A 69 -31.96 2.84 17.17
CA LEU A 69 -33.19 2.07 16.98
C LEU A 69 -34.04 2.02 18.25
N ILE A 70 -33.42 1.97 19.43
CA ILE A 70 -34.13 2.00 20.72
C ILE A 70 -34.75 3.39 20.93
N ILE A 71 -33.97 4.46 20.73
CA ILE A 71 -34.42 5.85 20.92
C ILE A 71 -35.58 6.22 19.99
N THR A 72 -35.54 5.75 18.73
CA THR A 72 -36.55 6.09 17.71
C THR A 72 -37.77 5.17 17.71
N ALA A 73 -37.77 4.10 18.50
CA ALA A 73 -38.88 3.15 18.56
C ALA A 73 -40.04 3.65 19.43
N SER A 74 -41.25 3.12 19.18
CA SER A 74 -42.39 3.28 20.07
C SER A 74 -42.10 2.66 21.45
N LYS A 75 -42.67 3.20 22.53
CA LYS A 75 -42.44 2.77 23.92
C LYS A 75 -42.35 1.25 24.14
N ASP A 76 -43.34 0.49 23.64
CA ASP A 76 -43.38 -0.97 23.83
C ASP A 76 -42.26 -1.72 23.08
N LYS A 77 -41.86 -1.20 21.91
CA LYS A 77 -40.77 -1.76 21.10
C LYS A 77 -39.40 -1.35 21.65
N ALA A 78 -39.27 -0.13 22.17
CA ALA A 78 -38.05 0.35 22.82
C ALA A 78 -37.70 -0.52 24.03
N ALA A 79 -38.65 -0.77 24.93
CA ALA A 79 -38.44 -1.59 26.12
C ALA A 79 -38.03 -3.05 25.78
N ALA A 80 -38.66 -3.64 24.76
CA ALA A 80 -38.28 -4.98 24.30
C ALA A 80 -36.88 -5.01 23.67
N GLU A 81 -36.51 -3.97 22.92
CA GLU A 81 -35.22 -3.87 22.23
C GLU A 81 -34.07 -3.53 23.20
N GLU A 82 -34.32 -2.74 24.24
CA GLU A 82 -33.38 -2.43 25.32
C GLU A 82 -33.02 -3.68 26.12
N LYS A 83 -34.01 -4.47 26.52
CA LYS A 83 -33.77 -5.77 27.16
C LYS A 83 -32.93 -6.71 26.27
N LEU A 84 -33.21 -6.75 24.97
CA LEU A 84 -32.41 -7.54 24.02
C LEU A 84 -30.98 -7.02 23.90
N PHE A 85 -30.77 -5.70 23.96
CA PHE A 85 -29.44 -5.10 23.93
C PHE A 85 -28.64 -5.49 25.17
N GLU A 86 -29.23 -5.39 26.36
CA GLU A 86 -28.58 -5.78 27.63
C GLU A 86 -28.20 -7.26 27.66
N GLU A 87 -29.14 -8.15 27.30
CA GLU A 87 -28.90 -9.60 27.24
C GLU A 87 -27.81 -9.96 26.25
N PHE A 88 -27.83 -9.34 25.05
CA PHE A 88 -26.82 -9.58 24.02
C PHE A 88 -25.45 -9.03 24.42
N SER A 89 -25.41 -7.84 25.03
CA SER A 89 -24.17 -7.22 25.53
C SER A 89 -23.49 -8.08 26.58
N THR A 90 -24.27 -8.56 27.56
CA THR A 90 -23.78 -9.41 28.65
C THR A 90 -23.36 -10.80 28.14
N SER A 91 -24.12 -11.40 27.22
CA SER A 91 -23.81 -12.75 26.73
C SER A 91 -22.58 -12.80 25.83
N ASN A 92 -22.27 -11.70 25.15
CA ASN A 92 -21.16 -11.63 24.19
C ASN A 92 -19.97 -10.79 24.70
N ASN A 93 -20.11 -10.13 25.85
CA ASN A 93 -19.14 -9.17 26.41
C ASN A 93 -18.66 -8.13 25.38
N PHE A 94 -19.47 -7.78 24.37
CA PHE A 94 -18.95 -7.00 23.25
C PHE A 94 -18.66 -5.54 23.66
N VAL A 95 -19.43 -4.98 24.58
CA VAL A 95 -19.20 -3.62 25.11
C VAL A 95 -17.93 -3.58 25.97
N GLU A 96 -17.72 -4.61 26.80
CA GLU A 96 -16.50 -4.76 27.60
C GLU A 96 -15.27 -4.92 26.71
N ASN A 97 -15.35 -5.76 25.67
CA ASN A 97 -14.27 -5.94 24.69
C ASN A 97 -13.94 -4.65 23.92
N ILE A 98 -14.93 -3.81 23.62
CA ILE A 98 -14.68 -2.47 23.05
C ILE A 98 -13.90 -1.61 24.05
N GLY A 99 -14.26 -1.65 25.34
CA GLY A 99 -13.53 -0.97 26.41
C GLY A 99 -12.07 -1.41 26.50
N GLU A 100 -11.82 -2.73 26.61
CA GLU A 100 -10.47 -3.30 26.63
C GLU A 100 -9.66 -2.89 25.38
N ALA A 101 -10.30 -2.88 24.22
CA ALA A 101 -9.66 -2.49 22.97
C ALA A 101 -9.29 -1.00 22.94
N ASN A 102 -10.13 -0.13 23.48
CA ASN A 102 -9.84 1.31 23.60
C ASN A 102 -8.66 1.57 24.55
N GLU A 103 -8.54 0.82 25.64
CA GLU A 103 -7.36 0.87 26.52
C GLU A 103 -6.09 0.40 25.77
N ALA A 104 -6.19 -0.69 25.01
CA ALA A 104 -5.09 -1.18 24.18
C ALA A 104 -4.67 -0.15 23.11
N ILE A 105 -5.63 0.53 22.46
CA ILE A 105 -5.37 1.62 21.51
C ILE A 105 -4.62 2.76 22.19
N ALA A 106 -5.04 3.18 23.39
CA ALA A 106 -4.38 4.25 24.14
C ALA A 106 -2.93 3.86 24.53
N MET A 107 -2.72 2.62 24.96
CA MET A 107 -1.39 2.08 25.26
C MET A 107 -0.49 2.06 24.01
N LEU A 108 -0.97 1.52 22.90
CA LEU A 108 -0.23 1.47 21.63
C LEU A 108 0.08 2.85 21.08
N THR A 109 -0.82 3.81 21.26
CA THR A 109 -0.59 5.22 20.86
C THR A 109 0.53 5.84 21.69
N SER A 110 0.55 5.59 23.00
CA SER A 110 1.62 6.07 23.89
C SER A 110 2.97 5.45 23.53
N LEU A 111 3.00 4.14 23.25
CA LEU A 111 4.20 3.43 22.80
C LEU A 111 4.71 3.93 21.44
N LYS A 112 3.81 4.26 20.52
CA LYS A 112 4.16 4.86 19.23
C LYS A 112 4.87 6.19 19.44
N GLU A 113 4.34 7.06 20.29
CA GLU A 113 4.95 8.37 20.56
C GLU A 113 6.32 8.22 21.23
N GLU A 114 6.46 7.32 22.21
CA GLU A 114 7.74 7.03 22.85
C GLU A 114 8.81 6.59 21.83
N LYS A 115 8.46 5.67 20.92
CA LYS A 115 9.38 5.17 19.89
C LYS A 115 9.72 6.24 18.86
N LEU A 116 8.80 7.13 18.51
CA LEU A 116 9.10 8.30 17.66
C LEU A 116 10.09 9.25 18.33
N ILE A 117 10.01 9.43 19.65
CA ILE A 117 11.00 10.21 20.41
C ILE A 117 12.37 9.51 20.40
N GLN A 118 12.42 8.19 20.58
CA GLN A 118 13.67 7.41 20.50
C GLN A 118 14.30 7.50 19.10
N MET A 119 13.49 7.39 18.04
CA MET A 119 13.94 7.52 16.65
C MET A 119 14.62 8.88 16.39
N LYS A 120 14.05 9.98 16.90
CA LYS A 120 14.65 11.32 16.80
C LYS A 120 15.97 11.45 17.55
N ARG A 121 16.16 10.72 18.65
CA ARG A 121 17.43 10.72 19.40
C ARG A 121 18.53 10.00 18.63
N VAL A 122 18.20 8.88 17.98
CA VAL A 122 19.15 8.08 17.18
C VAL A 122 19.46 8.76 15.84
N ASN A 123 18.53 9.53 15.26
CA ASN A 123 18.77 10.29 14.03
C ASN A 123 18.05 11.67 14.04
N PRO A 124 18.74 12.76 14.42
CA PRO A 124 18.14 14.09 14.56
C PRO A 124 17.77 14.78 13.24
N SER A 125 18.02 14.16 12.08
CA SER A 125 17.76 14.75 10.76
C SER A 125 16.34 14.49 10.22
N ILE A 126 15.46 13.82 10.96
CA ILE A 126 14.09 13.45 10.51
C ILE A 126 13.07 14.49 11.04
N PRO A 127 12.35 15.23 10.17
CA PRO A 127 11.32 16.18 10.60
C PRO A 127 10.08 15.47 11.15
N ALA A 128 9.51 16.02 12.22
CA ALA A 128 8.27 15.54 12.84
C ALA A 128 7.06 16.00 12.01
N ASN A 129 6.33 15.08 11.38
CA ASN A 129 4.97 15.34 10.90
C ASN A 129 4.01 14.29 11.49
N PRO A 130 2.90 14.66 12.17
CA PRO A 130 2.06 13.72 12.93
C PRO A 130 1.10 12.88 12.07
N GLU A 131 1.01 13.12 10.76
CA GLU A 131 0.07 12.42 9.87
C GLU A 131 0.77 11.32 9.09
N TYR A 132 1.03 10.18 9.74
CA TYR A 132 1.30 8.93 9.04
C TYR A 132 0.37 7.85 9.58
N SER A 133 -0.78 7.74 8.90
CA SER A 133 -1.55 6.49 8.79
C SER A 133 -0.59 5.37 8.37
N ALA A 134 -0.68 4.21 9.00
CA ALA A 134 0.25 3.11 8.73
C ALA A 134 0.23 2.72 7.25
N THR A 135 1.27 3.15 6.56
CA THR A 135 1.76 2.52 5.35
C THR A 135 3.04 1.82 5.76
N VAL A 136 3.11 0.51 5.51
CA VAL A 136 4.35 -0.27 5.54
C VAL A 136 5.46 0.57 4.89
N THR A 137 6.39 1.09 5.68
CA THR A 137 7.63 1.66 5.14
C THR A 137 8.53 0.49 4.80
N LEU A 138 8.29 -0.07 3.62
CA LEU A 138 9.34 -0.73 2.84
C LEU A 138 10.51 0.26 2.73
N PRO A 139 11.78 -0.20 2.65
CA PRO A 139 12.90 0.70 2.34
C PRO A 139 12.46 1.57 1.17
N LYS A 140 12.50 2.89 1.37
CA LYS A 140 11.94 3.92 0.49
C LYS A 140 12.14 3.45 -0.93
N LEU A 141 11.09 2.88 -1.53
CA LEU A 141 11.20 2.32 -2.86
C LEU A 141 11.51 3.56 -3.69
N GLU A 142 12.76 3.72 -4.12
CA GLU A 142 13.06 4.68 -5.15
C GLU A 142 12.15 4.27 -6.30
N LEU A 143 11.05 5.01 -6.47
CA LEU A 143 10.10 4.71 -7.52
C LEU A 143 10.92 4.69 -8.80
N MET A 144 10.91 3.53 -9.46
CA MET A 144 11.79 3.24 -10.58
C MET A 144 11.67 4.40 -11.57
N LYS A 145 12.81 5.02 -11.89
CA LYS A 145 12.82 6.14 -12.81
C LYS A 145 12.46 5.62 -14.19
N PHE A 146 11.54 6.29 -14.86
CA PHE A 146 11.12 5.93 -16.20
C PHE A 146 11.61 6.98 -17.19
N GLY A 147 12.63 6.61 -17.96
CA GLY A 147 13.24 7.48 -18.98
C GLY A 147 12.49 7.55 -20.30
N GLY A 148 11.45 6.73 -20.49
CA GLY A 148 10.71 6.65 -21.76
C GLY A 148 11.14 5.51 -22.68
N ASN A 149 11.71 4.43 -22.14
CA ASN A 149 11.97 3.21 -22.91
C ASN A 149 10.68 2.37 -23.03
N PRO A 150 10.13 2.12 -24.23
CA PRO A 150 8.91 1.32 -24.39
C PRO A 150 9.02 -0.11 -23.82
N VAL A 151 10.22 -0.71 -23.78
CA VAL A 151 10.43 -2.05 -23.22
C VAL A 151 10.23 -2.07 -21.70
N GLU A 152 10.51 -0.95 -21.03
CA GLU A 152 10.41 -0.82 -19.58
C GLU A 152 9.02 -0.35 -19.13
N TRP A 153 8.13 0.00 -20.07
CA TRP A 153 6.83 0.57 -19.76
C TRP A 153 5.94 -0.37 -18.95
N GLU A 154 5.81 -1.64 -19.33
CA GLU A 154 4.96 -2.60 -18.60
C GLU A 154 5.46 -2.84 -17.17
N PRO A 155 6.74 -3.20 -16.94
CA PRO A 155 7.27 -3.33 -15.58
C PRO A 155 7.12 -2.07 -14.73
N PHE A 156 7.38 -0.89 -15.33
CA PHE A 156 7.22 0.39 -14.66
C PHE A 156 5.76 0.64 -14.26
N TRP A 157 4.83 0.45 -15.19
CA TRP A 157 3.42 0.75 -14.97
C TRP A 157 2.79 -0.20 -13.94
N ASP A 158 3.13 -1.49 -13.98
CA ASP A 158 2.63 -2.47 -13.01
C ASP A 158 3.09 -2.11 -11.59
N GLN A 159 4.36 -1.73 -11.43
CA GLN A 159 4.90 -1.31 -10.15
C GLN A 159 4.29 0.02 -9.67
N PHE A 160 4.20 1.01 -10.57
CA PHE A 160 3.57 2.30 -10.26
C PHE A 160 2.10 2.13 -9.89
N SER A 161 1.39 1.22 -10.57
CA SER A 161 -0.02 0.97 -10.32
C SER A 161 -0.24 0.32 -8.95
N ALA A 162 0.55 -0.69 -8.61
CA ALA A 162 0.50 -1.34 -7.30
C ALA A 162 0.88 -0.40 -6.13
N ALA A 163 1.83 0.51 -6.37
CA ALA A 163 2.34 1.43 -5.35
C ALA A 163 1.48 2.69 -5.16
N VAL A 164 0.98 3.28 -6.26
CA VAL A 164 0.38 4.63 -6.27
C VAL A 164 -1.02 4.65 -6.88
N ASP A 165 -1.22 4.10 -8.09
CA ASP A 165 -2.51 4.22 -8.80
C ASP A 165 -3.65 3.49 -8.07
N SER A 166 -3.39 2.30 -7.54
CA SER A 166 -4.34 1.47 -6.80
C SER A 166 -4.65 1.99 -5.39
N LYS A 167 -3.91 2.99 -4.90
CA LYS A 167 -4.12 3.58 -3.57
C LYS A 167 -5.19 4.66 -3.62
N ASN A 168 -5.89 4.85 -2.50
CA ASN A 168 -6.88 5.91 -2.33
C ASN A 168 -6.19 7.26 -2.04
N LEU A 169 -5.47 7.78 -3.04
CA LEU A 169 -4.75 9.07 -2.99
C LEU A 169 -5.44 10.10 -3.91
N PRO A 170 -5.41 11.40 -3.57
CA PRO A 170 -5.89 12.45 -4.45
C PRO A 170 -5.18 12.41 -5.82
N PRO A 171 -5.88 12.56 -6.95
CA PRO A 171 -5.26 12.45 -8.28
C PRO A 171 -4.12 13.45 -8.52
N VAL A 172 -4.18 14.64 -7.88
CA VAL A 172 -3.08 15.62 -7.90
C VAL A 172 -1.81 15.10 -7.23
N GLN A 173 -1.94 14.33 -6.14
CA GLN A 173 -0.79 13.69 -5.47
C GLN A 173 -0.25 12.54 -6.33
N LYS A 174 -1.13 11.71 -6.91
CA LYS A 174 -0.73 10.66 -7.86
C LYS A 174 0.04 11.23 -9.04
N LEU A 175 -0.40 12.37 -9.59
CA LEU A 175 0.27 13.06 -10.68
C LEU A 175 1.63 13.63 -10.26
N ALA A 176 1.72 14.21 -9.06
CA ALA A 176 2.99 14.69 -8.52
C ALA A 176 4.00 13.53 -8.35
N TYR A 177 3.55 12.40 -7.82
CA TYR A 177 4.36 11.19 -7.73
C TYR A 177 4.78 10.69 -9.10
N LEU A 178 3.84 10.54 -10.05
CA LEU A 178 4.14 10.12 -11.42
C LEU A 178 5.22 11.02 -12.04
N ASN A 179 5.04 12.35 -11.98
CA ASN A 179 5.99 13.31 -12.54
C ASN A 179 7.38 13.22 -11.90
N SER A 180 7.46 12.87 -10.61
CA SER A 180 8.75 12.66 -9.92
C SER A 180 9.48 11.38 -10.38
N CYS A 181 8.78 10.42 -10.99
CA CYS A 181 9.35 9.18 -11.50
C CYS A 181 9.82 9.29 -12.95
N LEU A 182 9.27 10.24 -13.71
CA LEU A 182 9.61 10.40 -15.12
C LEU A 182 10.94 11.12 -15.27
N THR A 183 11.78 10.62 -16.17
CA THR A 183 13.01 11.27 -16.60
C THR A 183 13.03 11.39 -18.13
N ASP A 184 14.00 12.14 -18.65
CA ASP A 184 14.36 12.20 -20.06
C ASP A 184 13.16 12.36 -21.01
N ASN A 185 12.94 11.38 -21.90
CA ASN A 185 11.93 11.45 -22.94
C ASN A 185 10.51 11.37 -22.37
N ALA A 186 10.30 10.58 -21.31
CA ALA A 186 9.00 10.49 -20.67
C ALA A 186 8.61 11.82 -19.99
N LEU A 187 9.57 12.47 -19.33
CA LEU A 187 9.34 13.79 -18.72
C LEU A 187 9.08 14.86 -19.79
N ALA A 188 9.81 14.83 -20.89
CA ALA A 188 9.62 15.75 -22.02
C ALA A 188 8.20 15.67 -22.60
N LYS A 189 7.59 14.48 -22.64
CA LYS A 189 6.22 14.26 -23.13
C LYS A 189 5.14 14.89 -22.26
N VAL A 190 5.40 15.04 -20.96
CA VAL A 190 4.39 15.51 -20.00
C VAL A 190 4.64 16.92 -19.47
N ARG A 191 5.76 17.55 -19.85
CA ARG A 191 6.19 18.88 -19.38
C ARG A 191 5.19 20.01 -19.62
N GLY A 192 4.28 19.86 -20.60
CA GLY A 192 3.24 20.84 -20.91
C GLY A 192 1.97 20.73 -20.05
N TYR A 193 1.85 19.70 -19.21
CA TYR A 193 0.69 19.48 -18.36
C TYR A 193 0.93 20.05 -16.96
N ALA A 194 0.01 20.88 -16.49
CA ALA A 194 0.05 21.36 -15.11
C ALA A 194 -0.23 20.20 -14.14
N VAL A 195 0.43 20.19 -12.97
CA VAL A 195 0.19 19.22 -11.90
C VAL A 195 -1.11 19.59 -11.17
N VAL A 196 -2.24 19.28 -11.79
CA VAL A 196 -3.59 19.52 -11.26
C VAL A 196 -4.44 18.27 -11.42
N GLU A 197 -5.45 18.10 -10.57
CA GLU A 197 -6.25 16.88 -10.45
C GLU A 197 -6.81 16.38 -11.80
N ARG A 198 -7.40 17.29 -12.57
CA ARG A 198 -8.01 16.99 -13.89
C ARG A 198 -7.04 16.42 -14.93
N ASN A 199 -5.74 16.60 -14.76
CA ASN A 199 -4.73 16.21 -15.75
C ASN A 199 -4.17 14.80 -15.51
N TYR A 200 -4.46 14.17 -14.37
CA TYR A 200 -3.85 12.88 -14.02
C TYR A 200 -4.14 11.81 -15.07
N THR A 201 -5.43 11.60 -15.40
CA THR A 201 -5.85 10.61 -16.40
C THR A 201 -5.29 10.93 -17.78
N THR A 202 -5.30 12.20 -18.18
CA THR A 202 -4.73 12.64 -19.48
C THR A 202 -3.24 12.35 -19.60
N VAL A 203 -2.47 12.61 -18.53
CA VAL A 203 -1.02 12.36 -18.51
C VAL A 203 -0.72 10.86 -18.59
N VAL A 204 -1.48 10.04 -17.86
CA VAL A 204 -1.36 8.57 -17.92
C VAL A 204 -1.65 8.07 -19.34
N ASP A 205 -2.72 8.55 -19.98
CA ASP A 205 -3.09 8.15 -21.33
C ASP A 205 -2.02 8.53 -22.36
N VAL A 206 -1.43 9.72 -22.24
CA VAL A 206 -0.35 10.19 -23.12
C VAL A 206 0.88 9.29 -23.01
N LEU A 207 1.27 8.92 -21.78
CA LEU A 207 2.40 8.04 -21.54
C LEU A 207 2.12 6.62 -22.06
N LYS A 208 0.93 6.08 -21.76
CA LYS A 208 0.50 4.77 -22.24
C LYS A 208 0.44 4.70 -23.76
N LYS A 209 -0.06 5.74 -24.43
CA LYS A 209 -0.09 5.83 -25.90
C LYS A 209 1.31 5.93 -26.51
N SER A 210 2.24 6.61 -25.82
CA SER A 210 3.59 6.84 -26.32
C SER A 210 4.53 5.67 -26.09
N PHE A 211 4.39 4.96 -24.96
CA PHE A 211 5.34 3.95 -24.51
C PHE A 211 4.73 2.57 -24.27
N GLY A 212 3.41 2.46 -24.10
CA GLY A 212 2.72 1.19 -23.86
C GLY A 212 2.34 0.41 -25.12
N ASN A 213 2.81 0.82 -26.29
CA ASN A 213 2.61 0.07 -27.52
C ASN A 213 3.67 -1.04 -27.64
N LYS A 214 3.24 -2.28 -27.39
CA LYS A 214 4.10 -3.48 -27.48
C LYS A 214 4.79 -3.62 -28.85
N ALA A 215 4.14 -3.23 -29.94
CA ALA A 215 4.73 -3.32 -31.29
C ALA A 215 5.97 -2.43 -31.45
N VAL A 216 5.99 -1.27 -30.77
CA VAL A 216 7.14 -0.36 -30.76
C VAL A 216 8.29 -0.97 -29.96
N ALA A 217 8.00 -1.55 -28.79
CA ALA A 217 8.98 -2.26 -27.97
C ALA A 217 9.61 -3.44 -28.73
N THR A 218 8.79 -4.26 -29.37
CA THR A 218 9.22 -5.36 -30.24
C THR A 218 10.13 -4.87 -31.38
N SER A 219 9.72 -3.84 -32.13
CA SER A 219 10.54 -3.30 -33.23
C SER A 219 11.92 -2.77 -32.78
N LEU A 220 11.99 -2.21 -31.57
CA LEU A 220 13.23 -1.73 -30.97
C LEU A 220 14.16 -2.90 -30.60
N LEU A 221 13.63 -3.95 -29.98
CA LEU A 221 14.38 -5.16 -29.64
C LEU A 221 14.92 -5.86 -30.90
N HIS A 222 14.11 -5.94 -31.96
CA HIS A 222 14.55 -6.43 -33.27
C HIS A 222 15.70 -5.60 -33.86
N SER A 223 15.69 -4.27 -33.70
CA SER A 223 16.82 -3.44 -34.12
C SER A 223 18.07 -3.67 -33.27
N GLN A 224 17.91 -3.74 -31.95
CA GLN A 224 19.02 -4.03 -31.03
C GLN A 224 19.68 -5.38 -31.34
N LEU A 225 18.88 -6.40 -31.68
CA LEU A 225 19.38 -7.71 -32.09
C LEU A 225 20.19 -7.62 -33.39
N ARG A 226 19.70 -6.88 -34.39
CA ARG A 226 20.41 -6.68 -35.67
C ARG A 226 21.71 -5.90 -35.52
N ASP A 227 21.73 -4.92 -34.62
CA ASP A 227 22.89 -4.03 -34.40
C ASP A 227 23.91 -4.61 -33.41
N LEU A 228 23.59 -5.75 -32.77
CA LEU A 228 24.46 -6.40 -31.81
C LEU A 228 25.69 -7.01 -32.51
N LYS A 229 26.88 -6.50 -32.18
CA LYS A 229 28.15 -6.98 -32.75
C LYS A 229 28.91 -7.81 -31.72
N ALA A 230 29.39 -8.98 -32.15
CA ALA A 230 30.38 -9.72 -31.39
C ALA A 230 31.65 -8.87 -31.29
N GLY A 231 32.13 -8.63 -30.06
CA GLY A 231 33.38 -7.92 -29.86
C GLY A 231 34.57 -8.71 -30.42
N ASN A 232 35.74 -8.10 -30.31
CA ASN A 232 37.03 -8.58 -30.80
C ASN A 232 37.54 -9.82 -30.07
N GLY A 233 36.88 -10.97 -30.23
CA GLY A 233 37.38 -12.33 -30.00
C GLY A 233 37.80 -12.72 -28.58
N ASP A 234 37.97 -11.78 -27.65
CA ASP A 234 38.30 -12.07 -26.27
C ASP A 234 37.09 -12.61 -25.52
N THR A 235 37.34 -13.58 -24.65
CA THR A 235 36.40 -14.25 -23.77
C THR A 235 35.46 -13.31 -23.01
N LYS A 236 35.94 -12.13 -22.58
CA LYS A 236 35.10 -11.11 -21.93
C LYS A 236 34.09 -10.49 -22.89
N ALA A 237 34.52 -10.17 -24.10
CA ALA A 237 33.65 -9.59 -25.12
C ALA A 237 32.58 -10.59 -25.60
N LEU A 238 32.93 -11.87 -25.69
CA LEU A 238 31.99 -12.96 -25.98
C LEU A 238 30.96 -13.16 -24.87
N ARG A 239 31.38 -13.08 -23.59
CA ARG A 239 30.45 -13.15 -22.45
C ARG A 239 29.46 -11.98 -22.44
N LEU A 240 29.94 -10.76 -22.67
CA LEU A 240 29.08 -9.58 -22.75
C LEU A 240 28.09 -9.67 -23.91
N PHE A 241 28.54 -10.13 -25.08
CA PHE A 241 27.67 -10.40 -26.23
C PHE A 241 26.61 -11.45 -25.92
N ASN A 242 26.99 -12.57 -25.29
CA ASN A 242 26.05 -13.62 -24.90
C ASN A 242 25.02 -13.11 -23.89
N ASN A 243 25.44 -12.35 -22.88
CA ASN A 243 24.54 -11.77 -21.89
C ASN A 243 23.54 -10.79 -22.52
N GLU A 244 23.97 -9.96 -23.48
CA GLU A 244 23.07 -9.05 -24.18
C GLU A 244 22.10 -9.78 -25.12
N LEU A 245 22.57 -10.83 -25.81
CA LEU A 245 21.69 -11.71 -26.60
C LEU A 245 20.61 -12.36 -25.71
N GLU A 246 21.02 -12.99 -24.60
CA GLU A 246 20.09 -13.62 -23.66
C GLU A 246 19.09 -12.61 -23.10
N ARG A 247 19.55 -11.40 -22.74
CA ARG A 247 18.68 -10.32 -22.27
C ARG A 247 17.63 -9.93 -23.31
N ILE A 248 18.03 -9.74 -24.58
CA ILE A 248 17.12 -9.35 -25.67
C ILE A 248 16.12 -10.49 -25.95
N LEU A 249 16.58 -11.74 -26.07
CA LEU A 249 15.72 -12.90 -26.32
C LEU A 249 14.70 -13.12 -25.20
N LEU A 250 15.13 -12.94 -23.94
CA LEU A 250 14.23 -13.04 -22.79
C LEU A 250 13.15 -11.95 -22.81
N GLN A 251 13.51 -10.70 -23.13
CA GLN A 251 12.53 -9.61 -23.27
C GLN A 251 11.55 -9.82 -24.45
N MET A 252 12.03 -10.38 -25.57
CA MET A 252 11.16 -10.72 -26.71
C MET A 252 10.16 -11.83 -26.35
N SER A 253 10.59 -12.87 -25.62
CA SER A 253 9.69 -13.94 -25.16
C SER A 253 8.61 -13.45 -24.18
N GLN A 254 8.95 -12.50 -23.29
CA GLN A 254 8.00 -11.88 -22.37
C GLN A 254 6.93 -11.03 -23.08
N LEU A 255 7.25 -10.48 -24.25
CA LEU A 255 6.31 -9.72 -25.09
C LEU A 255 5.37 -10.64 -25.90
N GLY A 256 5.51 -11.97 -25.77
CA GLY A 256 4.66 -12.94 -26.44
C GLY A 256 5.06 -13.22 -27.89
N GLU A 257 6.29 -12.88 -28.30
CA GLU A 257 6.83 -13.44 -29.54
C GLU A 257 7.21 -14.90 -29.30
N ASP A 258 6.38 -15.81 -29.79
CA ASP A 258 6.76 -17.21 -29.94
C ASP A 258 8.08 -17.27 -30.72
N SER A 259 9.02 -18.05 -30.20
CA SER A 259 10.32 -18.37 -30.81
C SER A 259 10.24 -19.05 -32.19
N ASN A 260 9.06 -19.05 -32.82
CA ASN A 260 8.72 -19.62 -34.12
C ASN A 260 8.12 -18.60 -35.10
N SER A 261 8.23 -17.28 -34.85
CA SER A 261 7.85 -16.29 -35.86
C SER A 261 8.80 -16.40 -37.08
N PRO A 262 8.29 -16.62 -38.30
CA PRO A 262 9.07 -17.04 -39.48
C PRO A 262 9.85 -15.90 -40.15
N LEU A 263 10.32 -14.92 -39.39
CA LEU A 263 11.08 -13.76 -39.89
C LEU A 263 12.54 -13.72 -39.42
N LEU A 264 13.07 -14.85 -38.93
CA LEU A 264 14.50 -15.13 -38.89
C LEU A 264 14.91 -15.95 -40.12
#